data_AF-A0A151EBJ6-F1
#
_entry.id   AF-A0A151EBJ6-F1
#
_cell.length_a   1.000
_cell.length_b   1.000
_cell.length_c   1.000
_cell.angle_alpha   90.00
_cell.angle_beta   90.00
_cell.angle_gamma   90.00
#
_symmetry.space_group_name_H-M   'P 1'
#
loop_
_entity.id
_entity.type
_entity.pdbx_description
1 polymer ?
#
loop_
_entity_poly.entity_id
_entity_poly.type
_entity_poly.pdbx_seq_one_letter_code
_entity_poly.pdbx_strand_id
1 'polypeptide(L)'
;MINYDYKGYEFGNKFLIGDAGGFASGLTGEGIYFAIKSGADVADKIINEECDCSNINHILKVKSFEEKILRTVEINKIWTKAEVELINLLFKVRWIDKLGLKIAD
;
A
#
# COMPACT_ATOMS: atom_id res chain seq x y z
N MET A 1 0.23 2.03 -13.27
CA MET A 1 1.17 1.49 -12.25
C MET A 1 1.36 2.60 -11.23
N ILE A 2 1.11 2.34 -9.95
CA ILE A 2 1.19 3.36 -8.88
C ILE A 2 2.58 3.24 -8.25
N ASN A 3 3.31 4.36 -8.16
CA ASN A 3 4.64 4.38 -7.54
C ASN A 3 4.52 4.59 -6.03
N TYR A 4 5.09 3.67 -5.26
CA TYR A 4 5.10 3.69 -3.79
C TYR A 4 6.51 3.67 -3.19
N ASP A 5 7.56 3.77 -4.01
CA ASP A 5 8.95 3.77 -3.52
C ASP A 5 9.40 5.20 -3.19
N TYR A 6 9.20 5.61 -1.94
CA TYR A 6 9.54 6.95 -1.47
C TYR A 6 11.06 7.15 -1.38
N LYS A 7 11.59 8.17 -2.07
CA LYS A 7 13.02 8.54 -2.09
C LYS A 7 13.34 9.94 -1.56
N GLY A 8 12.35 10.65 -1.07
CA GLY A 8 12.44 12.07 -0.73
C GLY A 8 11.42 12.89 -1.53
N TYR A 9 10.97 14.01 -0.97
CA TYR A 9 9.98 14.88 -1.59
C TYR A 9 10.48 16.31 -1.87
N GLU A 10 11.63 16.70 -1.33
CA GLU A 10 12.14 18.07 -1.38
C GLU A 10 13.58 18.08 -1.92
N PHE A 11 13.79 18.86 -2.98
CA PHE A 11 15.06 18.95 -3.71
C PHE A 11 15.36 20.41 -4.07
N GLY A 12 15.77 21.19 -3.07
CA GLY A 12 15.88 22.65 -3.21
C GLY A 12 14.50 23.26 -3.43
N ASN A 13 14.30 23.97 -4.54
CA ASN A 13 13.02 24.59 -4.88
C ASN A 13 12.06 23.67 -5.69
N LYS A 14 12.32 22.35 -5.71
CA LYS A 14 11.51 21.36 -6.43
C LYS A 14 10.92 20.37 -5.46
N PHE A 15 9.64 20.08 -5.64
CA PHE A 15 8.89 19.18 -4.77
C PHE A 15 8.21 18.08 -5.57
N LEU A 16 8.19 16.86 -5.01
CA LEU A 16 7.48 15.71 -5.54
C LEU A 16 6.35 15.33 -4.60
N ILE A 17 5.14 15.16 -5.13
CA ILE A 17 3.94 14.82 -4.36
C ILE A 17 3.22 13.62 -4.97
N GLY A 18 2.29 13.02 -4.22
CA GLY A 18 1.54 11.83 -4.64
C GLY A 18 2.45 10.72 -5.18
N ASP A 19 2.01 10.09 -6.27
CA ASP A 19 2.75 9.01 -6.93
C ASP A 19 4.14 9.45 -7.42
N ALA A 20 4.30 10.71 -7.85
CA ALA A 20 5.60 11.23 -8.27
C ALA A 20 6.61 11.25 -7.11
N GLY A 21 6.13 11.49 -5.88
CA GLY A 21 6.93 11.41 -4.66
C GLY A 21 7.04 10.00 -4.06
N GLY A 22 6.37 9.00 -4.64
CA GLY A 22 6.31 7.65 -4.07
C GLY A 22 5.43 7.55 -2.82
N PHE A 23 4.48 8.47 -2.63
CA PHE A 23 3.67 8.55 -1.42
C PHE A 23 2.50 7.56 -1.36
N ALA A 24 2.14 6.92 -2.46
CA ALA A 24 1.03 5.98 -2.47
C ALA A 24 1.28 4.78 -1.53
N SER A 25 0.20 4.16 -1.05
CA SER A 25 0.25 2.96 -0.25
C SER A 25 0.64 1.77 -1.12
N GLY A 26 1.71 1.07 -0.72
CA GLY A 26 2.12 -0.19 -1.36
C GLY A 26 1.24 -1.36 -0.95
N LEU A 27 0.53 -1.25 0.19
CA LEU A 27 -0.28 -2.32 0.76
C LEU A 27 -1.73 -2.28 0.26
N THR A 28 -2.35 -1.10 0.24
CA THR A 28 -3.77 -0.94 -0.16
C THR A 28 -3.93 -0.50 -1.61
N GLY A 29 -2.89 0.06 -2.22
CA GLY A 29 -2.95 0.68 -3.53
C GLY A 29 -3.63 2.05 -3.54
N GLU A 30 -3.94 2.61 -2.37
CA GLU A 30 -4.52 3.95 -2.26
C GLU A 30 -3.48 5.02 -2.63
N GLY A 31 -3.81 5.92 -3.55
CA GLY A 31 -2.95 7.02 -3.97
C GLY A 31 -3.59 8.41 -3.83
N ILE A 32 -4.92 8.51 -3.94
CA ILE A 32 -5.65 9.79 -3.96
C ILE A 32 -5.48 10.54 -2.63
N TYR A 33 -5.72 9.87 -1.50
CA TYR A 33 -5.53 10.47 -0.16
C TYR A 33 -4.11 11.02 0.01
N PHE A 34 -3.10 10.20 -0.34
CA PHE A 34 -1.69 10.55 -0.24
C PHE A 34 -1.30 11.72 -1.15
N ALA A 35 -1.83 11.77 -2.38
CA ALA A 35 -1.60 12.86 -3.32
C ALA A 35 -2.17 14.20 -2.82
N ILE A 36 -3.40 14.19 -2.29
CA ILE A 36 -4.03 15.40 -1.75
C ILE A 36 -3.27 15.92 -0.53
N LYS A 37 -2.93 15.01 0.39
CA LYS A 37 -2.27 15.36 1.65
C LYS A 37 -0.82 15.83 1.48
N SER A 38 -0.05 15.17 0.63
CA SER A 38 1.31 15.63 0.31
C SER A 38 1.30 16.94 -0.49
N GLY A 39 0.31 17.13 -1.37
CA GLY A 39 0.12 18.39 -2.10
C GLY A 39 -0.18 19.57 -1.18
N ALA A 40 -1.02 19.37 -0.16
CA ALA A 40 -1.35 20.42 0.81
C ALA A 40 -0.10 20.92 1.55
N ASP A 41 0.69 20.01 2.14
CA ASP A 41 1.91 20.38 2.86
C ASP A 41 2.94 21.06 1.95
N VAL A 42 3.12 20.57 0.72
CA VAL A 42 4.04 21.21 -0.24
C VAL A 42 3.55 22.59 -0.64
N ALA A 43 2.24 22.79 -0.83
CA ALA A 43 1.69 24.10 -1.13
C ALA A 43 1.93 25.09 0.02
N ASP A 44 1.67 24.66 1.26
CA ASP A 44 1.93 25.48 2.44
C ASP A 44 3.43 25.80 2.58
N LYS A 45 4.31 24.84 2.27
CA LYS A 45 5.76 25.02 2.28
C LYS A 45 6.28 25.96 1.20
N ILE A 46 5.67 25.97 0.01
CA ILE A 46 6.00 26.93 -1.06
C ILE A 46 5.64 28.35 -0.65
N ILE A 47 4.54 28.53 0.08
CA ILE A 47 4.09 29.84 0.56
C ILE A 47 4.91 30.29 1.77
N ASN A 48 5.23 29.37 2.68
CA ASN A 48 5.96 29.61 3.92
C ASN A 48 6.98 28.50 4.19
N GLU A 49 8.27 28.82 4.05
CA GLU A 49 9.37 27.86 4.24
C GLU A 49 9.44 27.28 5.67
N GLU A 50 8.91 27.98 6.68
CA GLU A 50 8.88 27.52 8.08
C GLU A 50 7.67 26.61 8.41
N CYS A 51 6.88 26.20 7.42
CA CYS A 51 5.70 25.36 7.62
C CYS A 51 6.05 23.93 8.11
N ASP A 52 5.32 23.43 9.10
CA ASP A 52 5.40 22.02 9.53
C ASP A 52 4.65 21.11 8.54
N CYS A 53 5.39 20.19 7.92
CA CYS A 53 4.85 19.18 7.01
C CYS A 53 4.21 18.01 7.77
N SER A 54 3.18 18.31 8.57
CA SER A 54 2.51 17.35 9.46
C SER A 54 1.83 16.20 8.71
N ASN A 55 1.26 16.44 7.53
CA ASN A 55 0.60 15.40 6.73
C ASN A 55 1.62 14.47 6.09
N ILE A 56 2.71 15.00 5.52
CA ILE A 56 3.82 14.19 4.96
C ILE A 56 4.44 13.34 6.06
N ASN A 57 4.71 13.91 7.24
CA ASN A 57 5.22 13.17 8.39
C ASN A 57 4.28 12.02 8.80
N HIS A 58 2.97 12.24 8.75
CA HIS A 58 1.98 11.18 9.00
C HIS A 58 2.01 10.10 7.92
N ILE A 59 2.02 10.48 6.64
CA ILE A 59 2.12 9.55 5.51
C ILE A 59 3.36 8.66 5.64
N LEU A 60 4.52 9.22 5.95
CA LEU A 60 5.77 8.47 6.08
C LEU A 60 5.72 7.45 7.21
N LYS A 61 5.03 7.75 8.32
CA LYS A 61 4.80 6.78 9.40
C LYS A 61 3.97 5.60 8.91
N VAL A 62 2.85 5.86 8.23
CA VAL A 62 1.98 4.83 7.66
C VAL A 62 2.76 3.96 6.67
N LYS A 63 3.48 4.57 5.71
CA LYS A 63 4.29 3.83 4.74
C LYS A 63 5.35 2.95 5.38
N SER A 64 6.07 3.48 6.38
CA SER A 64 7.11 2.69 7.07
C SER A 64 6.54 1.45 7.76
N PHE A 65 5.28 1.49 8.17
CA PHE A 65 4.57 0.35 8.74
C PHE A 65 4.13 -0.63 7.65
N GLU A 66 3.54 -0.14 6.56
CA GLU A 66 3.15 -0.97 5.41
C GLU A 66 4.35 -1.71 4.79
N GLU A 67 5.48 -1.03 4.63
CA GLU A 67 6.71 -1.64 4.11
C GLU A 67 7.24 -2.76 5.01
N LYS A 68 7.08 -2.64 6.35
CA LYS A 68 7.44 -3.72 7.29
C LYS A 68 6.53 -4.93 7.12
N ILE A 69 5.22 -4.70 6.95
CA ILE A 69 4.26 -5.78 6.67
C ILE A 69 4.64 -6.47 5.37
N LEU A 70 4.80 -5.71 4.29
CA LEU A 70 5.13 -6.24 2.96
C LEU A 70 6.43 -7.04 2.99
N ARG A 71 7.49 -6.52 3.61
CA ARG A 71 8.76 -7.27 3.76
C ARG A 71 8.59 -8.57 4.53
N THR A 72 7.77 -8.58 5.58
CA THR A 72 7.53 -9.78 6.39
C THR A 72 6.77 -10.83 5.57
N VAL A 73 5.80 -10.42 4.76
CA VAL A 73 5.08 -11.28 3.83
C VAL A 73 6.02 -11.82 2.74
N GLU A 74 6.88 -10.97 2.17
CA GLU A 74 7.84 -11.35 1.13
C GLU A 74 8.92 -12.32 1.62
N ILE A 75 9.38 -12.18 2.86
CA ILE A 75 10.39 -13.08 3.45
C ILE A 75 9.79 -14.47 3.69
N ASN A 76 8.51 -14.52 4.09
CA ASN A 76 7.83 -15.75 4.43
C ASN A 76 7.08 -16.38 3.24
N LYS A 77 7.74 -16.49 2.08
CA LYS A 77 7.18 -17.15 0.86
C LYS A 77 6.57 -18.52 1.12
N ILE A 78 7.09 -19.26 2.10
CA ILE A 78 6.56 -20.57 2.50
C ILE A 78 5.15 -20.43 3.10
N TRP A 79 4.93 -19.43 3.95
CA TRP A 79 3.61 -19.16 4.53
C TRP A 79 2.65 -18.59 3.49
N THR A 80 3.11 -17.69 2.62
CA THR A 80 2.29 -17.19 1.51
C THR A 80 1.84 -18.32 0.60
N LYS A 81 2.74 -19.28 0.32
CA LYS A 81 2.41 -20.47 -0.47
C LYS A 81 1.42 -21.39 0.26
N ALA A 82 1.61 -21.59 1.57
CA ALA A 82 0.70 -22.39 2.39
C ALA A 82 -0.71 -21.76 2.46
N GLU A 83 -0.81 -20.44 2.59
CA GLU A 83 -2.10 -19.73 2.55
C GLU A 83 -2.81 -19.90 1.20
N VAL A 84 -2.09 -19.72 0.09
CA VAL A 84 -2.64 -19.92 -1.26
C VAL A 84 -3.05 -21.38 -1.50
N GLU A 85 -2.25 -22.35 -1.05
CA GLU A 85 -2.59 -23.77 -1.15
C GLU A 85 -3.79 -24.15 -0.28
N LEU A 86 -3.90 -23.61 0.94
CA LEU A 86 -5.04 -23.83 1.83
C LEU A 86 -6.33 -23.24 1.26
N ILE A 87 -6.28 -22.01 0.73
CA ILE A 87 -7.42 -21.38 0.05
C ILE A 87 -7.87 -22.26 -1.13
N ASN A 88 -6.93 -22.75 -1.94
CA ASN A 88 -7.24 -23.66 -3.05
C ASN A 88 -7.86 -24.99 -2.58
N LEU A 89 -7.37 -25.56 -1.46
CA LEU A 89 -7.92 -26.77 -0.87
C LEU A 89 -9.36 -26.55 -0.39
N LEU A 90 -9.61 -25.43 0.29
CA LEU A 90 -10.94 -25.05 0.76
C LEU A 90 -11.90 -24.82 -0.41
N PHE A 91 -11.46 -24.18 -1.49
CA PHE A 91 -12.26 -24.05 -2.71
C PHE A 91 -12.60 -25.40 -3.34
N LYS A 92 -11.66 -26.35 -3.39
CA LYS A 92 -11.91 -27.71 -3.91
C LYS A 92 -12.93 -28.48 -3.07
N VAL A 93 -12.79 -28.49 -1.75
CA VAL A 93 -13.72 -29.18 -0.84
C VAL A 93 -15.14 -28.64 -1.01
N ARG A 94 -15.30 -27.31 -1.00
CA ARG A 94 -16.61 -26.66 -1.21
C ARG A 94 -17.23 -26.94 -2.59
N TRP A 95 -16.40 -27.15 -3.62
CA TRP A 95 -16.85 -27.51 -4.96
C TRP A 95 -17.31 -28.97 -5.03
N ILE A 96 -16.58 -29.89 -4.38
CA ILE A 96 -16.95 -31.30 -4.27
C ILE A 96 -18.28 -31.44 -3.53
N ASP A 97 -18.49 -30.72 -2.43
CA ASP A 97 -19.76 -30.74 -1.70
C ASP A 97 -20.94 -30.28 -2.57
N LYS A 98 -20.74 -29.23 -3.39
CA LYS A 98 -21.75 -28.77 -4.36
C LYS A 98 -22.04 -29.77 -5.48
N LEU A 99 -21.04 -30.54 -5.92
CA LEU A 99 -21.20 -31.59 -6.92
C LEU A 99 -21.91 -32.81 -6.33
N GLY A 100 -21.57 -33.21 -5.11
CA GLY A 100 -22.21 -34.31 -4.39
C GLY A 100 -23.70 -34.06 -4.11
N LEU A 101 -24.07 -32.84 -3.72
CA LEU A 101 -25.47 -32.44 -3.54
C LEU A 101 -26.28 -32.48 -4.85
N LYS A 102 -25.65 -32.23 -6.01
CA LYS A 102 -26.31 -32.25 -7.32
C LYS A 102 -26.50 -33.63 -7.92
N ILE A 103 -25.80 -34.65 -7.41
CA ILE A 103 -25.90 -36.04 -7.87
C ILE A 103 -26.88 -36.84 -6.98
N ALA A 104 -27.23 -36.30 -5.81
CA ALA A 104 -28.16 -36.89 -4.85
C ALA A 104 -29.64 -36.46 -5.06
N ASP A 105 -29.91 -35.53 -5.98
CA ASP A 105 -31.25 -35.13 -6.48
C ASP A 105 -31.52 -35.76 -7.85
#